data_AF-A0A543IFW7-F1
#
_entry.id   AF-A0A543IFW7-F1
#
_cell.length_a   1.000
_cell.length_b   1.000
_cell.length_c   1.000
_cell.angle_alpha   90.00
_cell.angle_beta   90.00
_cell.angle_gamma   90.00
#
_symmetry.space_group_name_H-M   'P 1'
#
loop_
_entity.id
_entity.type
_entity.pdbx_description
1 polymer ?
#
loop_
_entity_poly.entity_id
_entity_poly.type
_entity_poly.pdbx_seq_one_letter_code
_entity_poly.pdbx_strand_id
1 'polypeptide(L)'
;MGGLPEPRGGLTDKAVAGGVLLLVALGSLHSVIAPGKEPLAVTALTWALIAVGCGALYFSPRFPVGAAVVSLAATFAYYVLSVYDGPLMIAPIVALYMIASRGRLQAAVAVAALLVIATGVGTLSGNGDVNAVALFMMTGWVVAMVALGWARHSRRVYLAEAEQRAAGEERLRIARELHDVAGHHISLINVQAGTALHRFDRDPEQARAALAAVKESSRDALRDLRATIGVLRDGAEDAPTAPAPGLDRIGDLVEAARAAGLTVRTDITGDGPPPPTGVGLATYRIVQESLTNVVRHSGAGSVTVRVEQGPREVLIEVADDGRGPAPGTTGSGVHGMKERARALGGELTAGPRPGGGFLVRARLPLGNGAT
;
A
#
# COMPACT_ATOMS: atom_id res chain seq x y z
N MET A 1 -0.46 1.26 22.19
CA MET A 1 -1.03 0.01 21.62
C MET A 1 -2.11 0.39 20.62
N GLY A 2 -1.72 0.73 19.39
CA GLY A 2 -2.66 1.02 18.31
C GLY A 2 -3.03 -0.28 17.61
N GLY A 3 -4.30 -0.69 17.70
CA GLY A 3 -4.81 -1.85 16.97
C GLY A 3 -4.79 -1.57 15.47
N LEU A 4 -4.08 -2.39 14.72
CA LEU A 4 -4.14 -2.42 13.26
C LEU A 4 -5.62 -2.59 12.82
N PRO A 5 -6.11 -1.83 11.83
CA PRO A 5 -7.47 -1.98 11.33
C PRO A 5 -7.66 -3.40 10.76
N GLU A 6 -8.63 -4.16 11.28
CA GLU A 6 -8.97 -5.48 10.74
C GLU A 6 -9.33 -5.35 9.24
N PRO A 7 -8.58 -5.98 8.33
CA PRO A 7 -8.68 -5.68 6.91
C PRO A 7 -9.75 -6.54 6.24
N ARG A 8 -10.68 -5.91 5.50
CA ARG A 8 -11.47 -6.41 4.36
C ARG A 8 -12.29 -7.72 4.49
N GLY A 9 -12.02 -8.61 5.44
CA GLY A 9 -12.68 -9.90 5.62
C GLY A 9 -14.11 -9.77 6.14
N GLY A 10 -14.39 -8.74 6.95
CA GLY A 10 -15.74 -8.51 7.46
C GLY A 10 -16.77 -8.20 6.38
N LEU A 11 -16.38 -7.54 5.28
CA LEU A 11 -17.27 -7.25 4.17
C LEU A 11 -17.58 -8.50 3.33
N THR A 12 -16.56 -9.34 3.09
CA THR A 12 -16.75 -10.62 2.40
C THR A 12 -17.57 -11.60 3.24
N ASP A 13 -17.34 -11.68 4.55
CA ASP A 13 -18.08 -12.59 5.44
C ASP A 13 -19.56 -12.17 5.55
N LYS A 14 -19.84 -10.86 5.59
CA LYS A 14 -21.20 -10.32 5.56
C LYS A 14 -21.91 -10.55 4.22
N ALA A 15 -21.18 -10.43 3.10
CA ALA A 15 -21.72 -10.73 1.78
C ALA A 15 -22.06 -12.22 1.63
N VAL A 16 -21.21 -13.11 2.16
CA VAL A 16 -21.49 -14.56 2.22
C VAL A 16 -22.73 -14.83 3.09
N ALA A 17 -22.84 -14.21 4.27
CA ALA A 17 -24.02 -14.36 5.13
C ALA A 17 -25.31 -13.89 4.44
N GLY A 18 -25.28 -12.75 3.74
CA GLY A 18 -26.41 -12.24 2.96
C GLY A 18 -26.78 -13.15 1.78
N GLY A 19 -25.79 -13.69 1.07
CA GLY A 19 -26.00 -14.65 -0.01
C GLY A 19 -26.63 -15.96 0.47
N VAL A 20 -26.17 -16.48 1.62
CA VAL A 20 -26.77 -17.67 2.26
C VAL A 20 -28.21 -17.39 2.66
N LEU A 21 -28.50 -16.26 3.30
CA LEU A 21 -29.86 -15.88 3.67
C LEU A 21 -30.78 -15.82 2.44
N LEU A 22 -30.34 -15.18 1.36
CA LEU A 22 -31.11 -15.07 0.13
C LEU A 22 -31.39 -16.45 -0.49
N LEU A 23 -30.36 -17.29 -0.60
CA LEU A 23 -30.49 -18.63 -1.16
C LEU A 23 -31.42 -19.51 -0.31
N VAL A 24 -31.31 -19.43 1.01
CA VAL A 24 -32.16 -20.20 1.92
C VAL A 24 -33.60 -19.70 1.90
N ALA A 25 -33.82 -18.38 1.87
CA ALA A 25 -35.15 -17.78 1.77
C ALA A 25 -35.84 -18.15 0.45
N LEU A 26 -35.12 -18.09 -0.68
CA LEU A 26 -35.65 -18.46 -2.00
C LEU A 26 -36.00 -19.95 -2.06
N GLY A 27 -35.12 -20.83 -1.57
CA GLY A 27 -35.38 -22.27 -1.55
C GLY A 27 -36.50 -22.67 -0.59
N SER A 28 -36.79 -21.85 0.43
CA SER A 28 -37.88 -22.09 1.39
C SER A 28 -39.22 -21.48 0.96
N LEU A 29 -39.26 -20.74 -0.15
CA LEU A 29 -40.47 -20.03 -0.60
C LEU A 29 -41.64 -20.97 -0.90
N HIS A 30 -41.35 -22.23 -1.28
CA HIS A 30 -42.36 -23.25 -1.51
C HIS A 30 -43.23 -23.53 -0.27
N SER A 31 -42.68 -23.37 0.94
CA SER A 31 -43.43 -23.52 2.22
C SER A 31 -44.52 -22.46 2.41
N VAL A 32 -44.40 -21.31 1.76
CA VAL A 32 -45.36 -20.19 1.84
C VAL A 32 -46.39 -20.26 0.72
N ILE A 33 -45.98 -20.75 -0.46
CA ILE A 33 -46.83 -20.76 -1.66
C ILE A 33 -47.74 -22.01 -1.70
N ALA A 34 -47.30 -23.15 -1.16
CA ALA A 34 -48.07 -24.39 -1.15
C ALA A 34 -49.07 -24.40 0.03
N PRO A 35 -50.39 -24.30 -0.20
CA PRO A 35 -51.37 -24.32 0.89
C PRO A 35 -51.56 -25.74 1.44
N GLY A 36 -51.56 -25.89 2.77
CA GLY A 36 -52.32 -26.95 3.42
C GLY A 36 -51.58 -28.02 4.24
N LYS A 37 -50.26 -27.93 4.47
CA LYS A 37 -49.54 -28.91 5.32
C LYS A 37 -49.21 -28.44 6.74
N GLU A 38 -49.13 -27.14 7.00
CA GLU A 38 -48.77 -26.59 8.32
C GLU A 38 -49.66 -25.41 8.76
N PRO A 39 -49.88 -25.25 10.08
CA PRO A 39 -50.47 -24.04 10.64
C PRO A 39 -49.58 -22.80 10.39
N LEU A 40 -50.20 -21.66 10.13
CA LEU A 40 -49.51 -20.37 9.91
C LEU A 40 -48.51 -20.00 11.03
N ALA A 41 -48.79 -20.39 12.27
CA ALA A 41 -47.89 -20.15 13.40
C ALA A 41 -46.58 -20.94 13.29
N VAL A 42 -46.64 -22.19 12.80
CA VAL A 42 -45.45 -23.03 12.57
C VAL A 42 -44.65 -22.45 11.41
N THR A 43 -45.30 -22.04 10.33
CA THR A 43 -44.64 -21.36 9.20
C THR A 43 -43.96 -20.05 9.64
N ALA A 44 -44.62 -19.21 10.46
CA ALA A 44 -43.99 -18.00 10.98
C ALA A 44 -42.76 -18.31 11.85
N LEU A 45 -42.85 -19.34 12.69
CA LEU A 45 -41.74 -19.80 13.53
C LEU A 45 -40.57 -20.35 12.69
N THR A 46 -40.81 -21.12 11.63
CA THR A 46 -39.76 -21.67 10.77
C THR A 46 -39.03 -20.58 9.99
N TRP A 47 -39.73 -19.55 9.53
CA TRP A 47 -39.11 -18.36 8.94
C TRP A 47 -38.28 -17.56 9.97
N ALA A 48 -38.73 -17.47 11.21
CA ALA A 48 -37.93 -16.87 12.29
C ALA A 48 -36.64 -17.68 12.55
N LEU A 49 -36.71 -19.02 12.53
CA LEU A 49 -35.54 -19.89 12.66
C LEU A 49 -34.56 -19.73 11.49
N ILE A 50 -35.05 -19.58 10.26
CA ILE A 50 -34.20 -19.26 9.10
C ILE A 50 -33.47 -17.92 9.30
N ALA A 51 -34.20 -16.89 9.75
CA ALA A 51 -33.61 -15.57 10.01
C ALA A 51 -32.56 -15.63 11.14
N VAL A 52 -32.81 -16.38 12.22
CA VAL A 52 -31.85 -16.59 13.31
C VAL A 52 -30.63 -17.38 12.83
N GLY A 53 -30.82 -18.49 12.12
CA GLY A 53 -29.76 -19.38 11.68
C GLY A 53 -28.82 -18.74 10.66
N CYS A 54 -29.35 -17.96 9.73
CA CYS A 54 -28.56 -17.19 8.76
C CYS A 54 -28.02 -15.89 9.37
N GLY A 55 -28.81 -15.20 10.20
CA GLY A 55 -28.41 -13.97 10.90
C GLY A 55 -27.25 -14.20 11.85
N ALA A 56 -27.14 -15.37 12.47
CA ALA A 56 -25.99 -15.77 13.26
C ALA A 56 -24.67 -15.68 12.49
N LEU A 57 -24.68 -16.00 11.18
CA LEU A 57 -23.50 -15.92 10.32
C LEU A 57 -22.96 -14.48 10.18
N TYR A 58 -23.82 -13.47 10.30
CA TYR A 58 -23.41 -12.06 10.29
C TYR A 58 -22.52 -11.69 11.49
N PHE A 59 -22.75 -12.36 12.62
CA PHE A 59 -21.95 -12.19 13.85
C PHE A 59 -20.74 -13.13 13.89
N SER A 60 -20.57 -14.00 12.89
CA SER A 60 -19.43 -14.89 12.80
C SER A 60 -18.08 -14.17 12.86
N PRO A 61 -17.87 -12.93 12.34
CA PRO A 61 -16.61 -12.17 12.52
C PRO A 61 -16.17 -12.04 13.97
N ARG A 62 -17.12 -11.79 14.87
CA ARG A 62 -16.83 -11.52 16.28
C ARG A 62 -16.91 -12.78 17.15
N PHE A 63 -17.86 -13.68 16.85
CA PHE A 63 -18.13 -14.88 17.64
C PHE A 63 -18.32 -16.10 16.73
N PRO A 64 -17.26 -16.65 16.12
CA PRO A 64 -17.39 -17.71 15.10
C PRO A 64 -18.01 -19.00 15.64
N VAL A 65 -17.64 -19.40 16.86
CA VAL A 65 -18.18 -20.62 17.50
C VAL A 65 -19.63 -20.39 17.95
N GLY A 66 -19.93 -19.26 18.58
CA GLY A 66 -21.29 -18.91 19.01
C GLY A 66 -22.26 -18.83 17.83
N ALA A 67 -21.84 -18.19 16.74
CA ALA A 67 -22.60 -18.12 15.50
C ALA A 67 -22.92 -19.51 14.93
N ALA A 68 -21.93 -20.41 14.90
CA ALA A 68 -22.14 -21.77 14.40
C ALA A 68 -23.06 -22.60 15.30
N VAL A 69 -22.95 -22.46 16.62
CA VAL A 69 -23.83 -23.16 17.57
C VAL A 69 -25.27 -22.66 17.43
N VAL A 70 -25.49 -21.34 17.32
CA VAL A 70 -26.83 -20.78 17.08
C VAL A 70 -27.39 -21.23 15.73
N SER A 71 -26.56 -21.22 14.68
CA SER A 71 -26.95 -21.69 13.35
C SER A 71 -27.33 -23.17 13.36
N LEU A 72 -26.55 -24.01 14.03
CA LEU A 72 -26.82 -25.44 14.20
C LEU A 72 -28.11 -25.68 15.01
N ALA A 73 -28.29 -24.98 16.13
CA ALA A 73 -29.48 -25.10 16.97
C ALA A 73 -30.76 -24.66 16.24
N ALA A 74 -30.71 -23.54 15.50
CA ALA A 74 -31.82 -23.08 14.67
C ALA A 74 -32.15 -24.07 13.54
N THR A 75 -31.11 -24.67 12.94
CA THR A 75 -31.27 -25.70 11.90
C THR A 75 -31.93 -26.96 12.48
N PHE A 76 -31.47 -27.43 13.64
CA PHE A 76 -32.07 -28.58 14.31
C PHE A 76 -33.54 -28.34 14.67
N ALA A 77 -33.85 -27.18 15.26
CA ALA A 77 -35.23 -26.81 15.59
C ALA A 77 -36.13 -26.74 14.34
N TYR A 78 -35.60 -26.24 13.21
CA TYR A 78 -36.33 -26.16 11.94
C TYR A 78 -36.74 -27.55 11.44
N TYR A 79 -35.82 -28.51 11.38
CA TYR A 79 -36.12 -29.87 10.89
C TYR A 79 -36.92 -30.73 11.86
N VAL A 80 -36.99 -30.35 13.15
CA VAL A 80 -37.89 -31.00 14.12
C VAL A 80 -39.33 -30.47 14.01
N LEU A 81 -39.48 -29.17 13.69
CA LEU A 81 -40.78 -28.49 13.71
C LEU A 81 -41.47 -28.43 12.35
N SER A 82 -40.71 -28.44 11.25
CA SER A 82 -41.26 -28.30 9.90
C SER A 82 -41.32 -29.64 9.17
N VAL A 83 -42.41 -29.83 8.44
CA VAL A 83 -42.64 -30.90 7.46
C VAL A 83 -42.00 -30.55 6.11
N TYR A 84 -41.59 -29.29 5.90
CA TYR A 84 -40.93 -28.86 4.67
C TYR A 84 -39.41 -28.98 4.77
N ASP A 85 -38.81 -29.68 3.82
CA ASP A 85 -37.36 -29.72 3.63
C ASP A 85 -36.85 -28.43 2.97
N GLY A 86 -36.54 -27.43 3.78
CA GLY A 86 -35.84 -26.21 3.35
C GLY A 86 -34.33 -26.41 3.29
N PRO A 87 -33.58 -25.58 2.53
CA PRO A 87 -32.12 -25.67 2.41
C PRO A 87 -31.35 -25.05 3.61
N LEU A 88 -31.95 -24.99 4.80
CA LEU A 88 -31.34 -24.32 5.97
C LEU A 88 -30.02 -25.00 6.42
N MET A 89 -29.81 -26.28 6.10
CA MET A 89 -28.54 -26.99 6.33
C MET A 89 -27.30 -26.29 5.75
N ILE A 90 -27.46 -25.42 4.74
CA ILE A 90 -26.34 -24.67 4.16
C ILE A 90 -25.71 -23.72 5.21
N ALA A 91 -26.51 -23.15 6.11
CA ALA A 91 -26.04 -22.18 7.09
C ALA A 91 -24.99 -22.75 8.07
N PRO A 92 -25.23 -23.88 8.78
CA PRO A 92 -24.21 -24.47 9.65
C PRO A 92 -23.00 -24.98 8.88
N ILE A 93 -23.15 -25.48 7.64
CA ILE A 93 -22.03 -25.90 6.79
C ILE A 93 -21.11 -24.71 6.46
N VAL A 94 -21.67 -23.55 6.11
CA VAL A 94 -20.90 -22.32 5.88
C VAL A 94 -20.25 -21.85 7.19
N ALA A 95 -20.92 -22.01 8.33
CA ALA A 95 -20.35 -21.70 9.65
C ALA A 95 -19.09 -22.53 9.97
N LEU A 96 -19.04 -23.81 9.56
CA LEU A 96 -17.85 -24.65 9.72
C LEU A 96 -16.64 -24.10 8.97
N TYR A 97 -16.83 -23.68 7.72
CA TYR A 97 -15.79 -23.03 6.94
C TYR A 97 -15.32 -21.73 7.59
N MET A 98 -16.24 -20.92 8.14
CA MET A 98 -15.89 -19.69 8.83
C MET A 98 -15.08 -19.93 10.10
N ILE A 99 -15.40 -20.97 10.89
CA ILE A 99 -14.59 -21.36 12.06
C ILE A 99 -13.20 -21.85 11.62
N ALA A 100 -13.14 -22.75 10.64
CA ALA A 100 -11.88 -23.35 10.19
C ALA A 100 -10.94 -22.31 9.55
N SER A 101 -11.48 -21.36 8.77
CA SER A 101 -10.71 -20.27 8.16
C SER A 101 -10.14 -19.26 9.16
N ARG A 102 -10.62 -19.27 10.40
CA ARG A 102 -10.09 -18.51 11.55
C ARG A 102 -9.06 -19.28 12.36
N GLY A 103 -8.66 -20.49 11.95
CA GLY A 103 -7.66 -21.31 12.63
C GLY A 103 -8.19 -22.12 13.81
N ARG A 104 -9.51 -22.14 14.05
CA ARG A 104 -10.11 -22.88 15.18
C ARG A 104 -10.52 -24.30 14.77
N LEU A 105 -9.58 -25.09 14.26
CA LEU A 105 -9.86 -26.42 13.69
C LEU A 105 -10.59 -27.36 14.66
N GLN A 106 -10.16 -27.42 15.93
CA GLN A 106 -10.79 -28.28 16.94
C GLN A 106 -12.27 -27.93 17.15
N ALA A 107 -12.62 -26.65 17.18
CA ALA A 107 -14.01 -26.21 17.30
C ALA A 107 -14.81 -26.51 16.03
N ALA A 108 -14.23 -26.35 14.84
CA ALA A 108 -14.88 -26.71 13.58
C ALA A 108 -15.17 -28.22 13.52
N VAL A 109 -14.20 -29.06 13.91
CA VAL A 109 -14.37 -30.51 13.97
C VAL A 109 -15.43 -30.92 14.99
N ALA A 110 -15.45 -30.29 16.17
CA ALA A 110 -16.47 -30.57 17.19
C ALA A 110 -17.89 -30.22 16.70
N VAL A 111 -18.09 -29.05 16.10
CA VAL A 111 -19.38 -28.63 15.55
C VAL A 111 -19.78 -29.50 14.34
N ALA A 112 -18.81 -29.88 13.50
CA ALA A 112 -19.03 -30.80 12.38
C ALA A 112 -19.49 -32.18 12.86
N ALA A 113 -18.83 -32.72 13.89
CA ALA A 113 -19.22 -34.00 14.50
C ALA A 113 -20.62 -33.92 15.10
N LEU A 114 -20.94 -32.85 15.83
CA LEU A 114 -22.28 -32.61 16.37
C LEU A 114 -23.34 -32.54 15.28
N LEU A 115 -23.06 -31.86 14.17
CA LEU A 115 -23.96 -31.79 13.02
C LEU A 115 -24.22 -33.18 12.42
N VAL A 116 -23.17 -33.97 12.15
CA VAL A 116 -23.31 -35.32 11.58
C VAL A 116 -24.05 -36.26 12.54
N ILE A 117 -23.74 -36.22 13.83
CA ILE A 117 -24.41 -37.02 14.87
C ILE A 117 -25.89 -36.64 14.96
N ALA A 118 -26.21 -35.34 15.02
CA ALA A 118 -27.59 -34.88 15.11
C ALA A 118 -28.43 -35.33 13.91
N THR A 119 -27.89 -35.22 12.69
CA THR A 119 -28.55 -35.72 11.49
C THR A 119 -28.73 -37.24 11.53
N GLY A 120 -27.71 -38.00 11.92
CA GLY A 120 -27.78 -39.46 12.01
C GLY A 120 -28.80 -39.96 13.03
N VAL A 121 -28.90 -39.32 14.20
CA VAL A 121 -29.92 -39.62 15.22
C VAL A 121 -31.32 -39.32 14.68
N GLY A 122 -31.50 -38.21 13.96
CA GLY A 122 -32.77 -37.89 13.29
C GLY A 122 -33.20 -38.96 12.30
N THR A 123 -32.28 -39.43 11.45
CA THR A 123 -32.53 -40.52 10.51
C THR A 123 -32.95 -41.83 11.20
N LEU A 124 -32.25 -42.22 12.28
CA LEU A 124 -32.55 -43.44 13.03
C LEU A 124 -33.89 -43.36 13.79
N SER A 125 -34.36 -42.15 14.10
CA SER A 125 -35.59 -41.91 14.87
C SER A 125 -36.87 -41.93 14.00
N GLY A 126 -36.76 -42.23 12.70
CA GLY A 126 -37.91 -42.40 11.80
C GLY A 126 -38.10 -41.30 10.76
N ASN A 127 -37.23 -40.29 10.70
CA ASN A 127 -37.21 -39.31 9.61
C ASN A 127 -36.53 -39.94 8.39
N GLY A 128 -37.31 -40.65 7.57
CA GLY A 128 -36.84 -41.44 6.41
C GLY A 128 -36.34 -40.63 5.22
N ASP A 129 -36.33 -39.30 5.28
CA ASP A 129 -35.96 -38.43 4.16
C ASP A 129 -34.45 -38.45 3.83
N VAL A 130 -33.60 -38.85 4.79
CA VAL A 130 -32.15 -38.93 4.62
C VAL A 130 -31.70 -40.39 4.53
N ASN A 131 -31.37 -40.86 3.33
CA ASN A 131 -30.81 -42.20 3.16
C ASN A 131 -29.31 -42.26 3.52
N ALA A 132 -28.76 -43.47 3.66
CA ALA A 132 -27.34 -43.66 4.01
C ALA A 132 -26.37 -43.00 3.02
N VAL A 133 -26.75 -42.91 1.74
CA VAL A 133 -25.96 -42.23 0.70
C VAL A 133 -25.92 -40.72 0.94
N ALA A 134 -27.05 -40.10 1.27
CA ALA A 134 -27.15 -38.67 1.57
C ALA A 134 -26.35 -38.31 2.82
N LEU A 135 -26.42 -39.13 3.88
CA LEU A 135 -25.62 -38.95 5.10
C LEU A 135 -24.12 -39.05 4.80
N PHE A 136 -23.71 -40.02 3.97
CA PHE A 136 -22.32 -40.16 3.52
C PHE A 136 -21.85 -38.94 2.71
N MET A 137 -22.63 -38.50 1.72
CA MET A 137 -22.30 -37.31 0.92
C MET A 137 -22.23 -36.05 1.79
N MET A 138 -23.19 -35.85 2.70
CA MET A 138 -23.20 -34.73 3.64
C MET A 138 -21.94 -34.72 4.51
N THR A 139 -21.54 -35.88 5.03
CA THR A 139 -20.29 -36.02 5.80
C THR A 139 -19.08 -35.62 4.96
N GLY A 140 -19.03 -36.04 3.69
CA GLY A 140 -18.01 -35.62 2.74
C GLY A 140 -17.97 -34.10 2.54
N TRP A 141 -19.13 -33.45 2.36
CA TRP A 141 -19.23 -31.99 2.24
C TRP A 141 -18.81 -31.25 3.50
N VAL A 142 -19.20 -31.75 4.68
CA VAL A 142 -18.80 -31.21 5.99
C VAL A 142 -17.27 -31.26 6.15
N VAL A 143 -16.66 -32.41 5.85
CA VAL A 143 -15.20 -32.58 5.87
C VAL A 143 -14.54 -31.64 4.86
N ALA A 144 -15.07 -31.55 3.64
CA ALA A 144 -14.55 -30.67 2.60
C ALA A 144 -14.58 -29.19 3.03
N MET A 145 -15.65 -28.72 3.65
CA MET A 145 -15.76 -27.32 4.09
C MET A 145 -14.81 -26.98 5.24
N VAL A 146 -14.62 -27.91 6.18
CA VAL A 146 -13.60 -27.76 7.24
C VAL A 146 -12.20 -27.75 6.63
N ALA A 147 -11.90 -28.67 5.71
CA ALA A 147 -10.61 -28.76 5.03
C ALA A 147 -10.31 -27.52 4.18
N LEU A 148 -11.28 -27.00 3.43
CA LEU A 148 -11.16 -25.77 2.64
C LEU A 148 -10.92 -24.55 3.54
N GLY A 149 -11.66 -24.46 4.65
CA GLY A 149 -11.44 -23.39 5.63
C GLY A 149 -10.04 -23.45 6.22
N TRP A 150 -9.61 -24.64 6.63
CA TRP A 150 -8.25 -24.86 7.16
C TRP A 150 -7.16 -24.56 6.13
N ALA A 151 -7.30 -25.02 4.89
CA ALA A 151 -6.36 -24.75 3.81
C ALA A 151 -6.23 -23.24 3.55
N ARG A 152 -7.34 -22.49 3.59
CA ARG A 152 -7.32 -21.02 3.49
C ARG A 152 -6.57 -20.38 4.66
N HIS A 153 -6.78 -20.86 5.88
CA HIS A 153 -6.05 -20.38 7.06
C HIS A 153 -4.55 -20.64 6.93
N SER A 154 -4.16 -21.88 6.65
CA SER A 154 -2.76 -22.30 6.49
C SER A 154 -2.06 -21.53 5.37
N ARG A 155 -2.74 -21.30 4.24
CA ARG A 155 -2.19 -20.48 3.15
C ARG A 155 -1.95 -19.03 3.56
N ARG A 156 -2.86 -18.44 4.34
CA ARG A 156 -2.68 -17.06 4.83
C ARG A 156 -1.50 -16.95 5.80
N VAL A 157 -1.36 -17.90 6.71
CA VAL A 157 -0.22 -17.95 7.64
C VAL A 157 1.09 -18.13 6.87
N TYR A 158 1.13 -19.06 5.92
CA TYR A 158 2.31 -19.30 5.09
C TYR A 158 2.75 -18.06 4.29
N LEU A 159 1.80 -17.37 3.66
CA LEU A 159 2.10 -16.15 2.91
C LEU A 159 2.64 -15.04 3.81
N ALA A 160 2.05 -14.85 4.99
CA ALA A 160 2.53 -13.86 5.96
C ALA A 160 3.95 -14.18 6.46
N GLU A 161 4.26 -15.46 6.72
CA GLU A 161 5.61 -15.88 7.08
C GLU A 161 6.60 -15.68 5.93
N ALA A 162 6.20 -15.99 4.69
CA ALA A 162 7.04 -15.81 3.51
C ALA A 162 7.37 -14.32 3.27
N GLU A 163 6.39 -13.42 3.42
CA GLU A 163 6.61 -11.97 3.34
C GLU A 163 7.57 -11.48 4.43
N GLN A 164 7.44 -11.96 5.66
CA GLN A 164 8.36 -11.63 6.75
C GLN A 164 9.78 -12.11 6.49
N ARG A 165 9.94 -13.33 5.94
CA ARG A 165 11.25 -13.88 5.56
C ARG A 165 11.88 -13.09 4.44
N ALA A 166 11.13 -12.81 3.37
CA ALA A 166 11.60 -12.01 2.24
C ALA A 166 12.03 -10.60 2.68
N ALA A 167 11.25 -9.94 3.54
CA ALA A 167 11.61 -8.64 4.10
C ALA A 167 12.88 -8.70 4.98
N GLY A 168 13.08 -9.80 5.72
CA GLY A 168 14.30 -10.03 6.49
C GLY A 168 15.54 -10.24 5.64
N GLU A 169 15.43 -11.08 4.60
CA GLU A 169 16.50 -11.32 3.62
C GLU A 169 16.90 -10.05 2.88
N GLU A 170 15.91 -9.23 2.49
CA GLU A 170 16.12 -7.92 1.88
C GLU A 170 16.92 -6.99 2.79
N ARG A 171 16.52 -6.87 4.06
CA ARG A 171 17.25 -6.07 5.06
C ARG A 171 18.69 -6.54 5.24
N LEU A 172 18.94 -7.85 5.26
CA LEU A 172 20.29 -8.41 5.36
C LEU A 172 21.11 -8.20 4.09
N ARG A 173 20.48 -8.17 2.91
CA ARG A 173 21.14 -7.84 1.64
C ARG A 173 21.59 -6.39 1.64
N ILE A 174 20.68 -5.47 1.97
CA ILE A 174 20.97 -4.03 2.10
C ILE A 174 22.09 -3.80 3.12
N ALA A 175 22.03 -4.43 4.30
CA ALA A 175 23.06 -4.27 5.32
C ALA A 175 24.45 -4.70 4.83
N ARG A 176 24.53 -5.78 4.05
CA ARG A 176 25.78 -6.24 3.42
C ARG A 176 26.29 -5.29 2.35
N GLU A 177 25.42 -4.84 1.46
CA GLU A 177 25.77 -3.87 0.42
C GLU A 177 26.26 -2.53 1.02
N LEU A 178 25.58 -2.05 2.06
CA LEU A 178 26.02 -0.89 2.84
C LEU A 178 27.37 -1.14 3.53
N HIS A 179 27.59 -2.33 4.09
CA HIS A 179 28.85 -2.68 4.74
C HIS A 179 30.01 -2.76 3.73
N ASP A 180 29.79 -3.30 2.55
CA ASP A 180 30.82 -3.44 1.51
C ASP A 180 31.24 -2.06 0.98
N VAL A 181 30.25 -1.19 0.67
CA VAL A 181 30.51 0.20 0.23
C VAL A 181 31.21 0.98 1.33
N ALA A 182 30.70 0.93 2.58
CA ALA A 182 31.32 1.61 3.71
C ALA A 182 32.75 1.10 3.98
N GLY A 183 32.96 -0.21 3.92
CA GLY A 183 34.25 -0.86 4.13
C GLY A 183 35.31 -0.41 3.12
N HIS A 184 34.93 -0.30 1.84
CA HIS A 184 35.82 0.20 0.79
C HIS A 184 36.27 1.65 1.07
N HIS A 185 35.33 2.55 1.36
CA HIS A 185 35.64 3.95 1.62
C HIS A 185 36.45 4.16 2.91
N ILE A 186 36.08 3.47 3.99
CA ILE A 186 36.82 3.54 5.27
C ILE A 186 38.26 3.08 5.08
N SER A 187 38.48 2.00 4.31
CA SER A 187 39.82 1.49 4.03
C SER A 187 40.66 2.52 3.24
N LEU A 188 40.09 3.14 2.21
CA LEU A 188 40.79 4.15 1.40
C LEU A 188 41.12 5.40 2.23
N ILE A 189 40.18 5.87 3.04
CA ILE A 189 40.39 6.99 3.98
C ILE A 189 41.53 6.67 4.94
N ASN A 190 41.54 5.47 5.52
CA ASN A 190 42.56 5.06 6.50
C ASN A 190 43.96 5.02 5.87
N VAL A 191 44.10 4.46 4.67
CA VAL A 191 45.39 4.41 3.94
C VAL A 191 45.88 5.82 3.57
N GLN A 192 45.01 6.67 3.04
CA GLN A 192 45.36 8.04 2.66
C GLN A 192 45.70 8.91 3.88
N ALA A 193 44.95 8.78 4.97
CA ALA A 193 45.24 9.47 6.23
C ALA A 193 46.58 9.02 6.83
N GLY A 194 46.88 7.72 6.81
CA GLY A 194 48.19 7.19 7.24
C GLY A 194 49.34 7.74 6.39
N THR A 195 49.14 7.87 5.08
CA THR A 195 50.15 8.44 4.16
C THR A 195 50.37 9.93 4.42
N ALA A 196 49.30 10.68 4.67
CA ALA A 196 49.37 12.10 5.04
C ALA A 196 50.14 12.32 6.34
N LEU A 197 49.87 11.52 7.38
CA LEU A 197 50.55 11.60 8.67
C LEU A 197 52.04 11.27 8.56
N HIS A 198 52.41 10.27 7.76
CA HIS A 198 53.81 9.86 7.61
C HIS A 198 54.67 10.90 6.87
N ARG A 199 54.07 11.67 5.95
CA ARG A 199 54.78 12.65 5.12
C ARG A 199 54.57 14.11 5.52
N PHE A 200 53.79 14.38 6.56
CA PHE A 200 53.41 15.73 6.96
C PHE A 200 54.59 16.71 7.10
N ASP A 201 55.67 16.28 7.77
CA ASP A 201 56.86 17.13 7.98
C ASP A 201 57.89 17.06 6.84
N ARG A 202 57.88 15.97 6.06
CA ARG A 202 58.90 15.70 5.03
C ARG A 202 58.51 16.16 3.63
N ASP A 203 57.23 16.06 3.29
CA ASP A 203 56.66 16.43 2.00
C ASP A 203 55.24 16.99 2.20
N PRO A 204 55.13 18.29 2.59
CA PRO A 204 53.87 18.91 2.95
C PRO A 204 52.87 18.99 1.79
N GLU A 205 53.34 19.13 0.55
CA GLU A 205 52.51 19.18 -0.64
C GLU A 205 51.80 17.84 -0.86
N GLN A 206 52.52 16.74 -0.70
CA GLN A 206 51.94 15.40 -0.84
C GLN A 206 51.00 15.04 0.32
N ALA A 207 51.30 15.51 1.54
CA ALA A 207 50.38 15.39 2.68
C ALA A 207 49.08 16.17 2.45
N ARG A 208 49.14 17.38 1.87
CA ARG A 208 47.95 18.15 1.47
C ARG A 208 47.13 17.43 0.39
N ALA A 209 47.79 16.84 -0.61
CA ALA A 209 47.11 16.07 -1.65
C ALA A 209 46.39 14.83 -1.08
N ALA A 210 47.02 14.09 -0.17
CA ALA A 210 46.41 12.95 0.51
C ALA A 210 45.20 13.35 1.37
N LEU A 211 45.26 14.47 2.09
CA LEU A 211 44.12 15.02 2.84
C LEU A 211 42.99 15.48 1.92
N ALA A 212 43.29 16.04 0.74
CA ALA A 212 42.28 16.38 -0.26
C ALA A 212 41.56 15.13 -0.78
N ALA A 213 42.30 14.05 -1.04
CA ALA A 213 41.73 12.75 -1.43
C ALA A 213 40.84 12.14 -0.33
N VAL A 214 41.22 12.25 0.95
CA VAL A 214 40.37 11.86 2.09
C VAL A 214 39.06 12.64 2.10
N LYS A 215 39.12 13.97 1.87
CA LYS A 215 37.93 14.83 1.83
C LYS A 215 36.99 14.44 0.69
N GLU A 216 37.54 14.13 -0.49
CA GLU A 216 36.76 13.69 -1.65
C GLU A 216 36.11 12.32 -1.42
N SER A 217 36.90 11.33 -1.00
CA SER A 217 36.39 9.98 -0.72
C SER A 217 35.32 9.97 0.39
N SER A 218 35.46 10.82 1.41
CA SER A 218 34.44 10.98 2.46
C SER A 218 33.13 11.59 1.92
N ARG A 219 33.20 12.52 0.96
CA ARG A 219 32.01 13.09 0.31
C ARG A 219 31.32 12.06 -0.57
N ASP A 220 32.08 11.24 -1.29
CA ASP A 220 31.53 10.18 -2.13
C ASP A 220 30.86 9.09 -1.30
N ALA A 221 31.51 8.63 -0.22
CA ALA A 221 30.93 7.68 0.73
C ALA A 221 29.59 8.15 1.31
N LEU A 222 29.51 9.43 1.71
CA LEU A 222 28.26 10.02 2.22
C LEU A 222 27.19 10.15 1.14
N ARG A 223 27.58 10.35 -0.14
CA ARG A 223 26.64 10.41 -1.27
C ARG A 223 26.06 9.04 -1.55
N ASP A 224 26.90 8.01 -1.60
CA ASP A 224 26.49 6.64 -1.90
C ASP A 224 25.62 6.07 -0.77
N LEU A 225 26.00 6.27 0.49
CA LEU A 225 25.15 5.91 1.63
C LEU A 225 23.78 6.61 1.60
N ARG A 226 23.73 7.89 1.22
CA ARG A 226 22.46 8.62 1.08
C ARG A 226 21.65 8.15 -0.11
N ALA A 227 22.28 7.73 -1.20
CA ALA A 227 21.59 7.17 -2.36
C ALA A 227 20.94 5.83 -1.99
N THR A 228 21.69 4.92 -1.35
CA THR A 228 21.16 3.61 -0.92
C THR A 228 20.06 3.75 0.13
N ILE A 229 20.20 4.66 1.10
CA ILE A 229 19.15 4.93 2.10
C ILE A 229 17.97 5.71 1.50
N GLY A 230 18.20 6.60 0.54
CA GLY A 230 17.17 7.36 -0.15
C GLY A 230 16.21 6.46 -0.92
N VAL A 231 16.73 5.44 -1.62
CA VAL A 231 15.92 4.42 -2.31
C VAL A 231 15.03 3.63 -1.34
N LEU A 232 15.45 3.44 -0.10
CA LEU A 232 14.67 2.75 0.94
C LEU A 232 13.62 3.65 1.61
N ARG A 233 13.87 4.96 1.67
CA ARG A 233 12.97 5.96 2.26
C ARG A 233 11.90 6.45 1.29
N ASP A 234 12.13 6.36 -0.02
CA ASP A 234 11.08 6.56 -1.02
C ASP A 234 10.11 5.36 -1.10
N GLY A 235 10.47 4.20 -0.53
CA GLY A 235 9.63 3.00 -0.42
C GLY A 235 8.95 2.76 0.95
N ALA A 236 9.37 3.47 2.00
CA ALA A 236 8.79 3.39 3.34
C ALA A 236 8.52 4.81 3.86
N GLU A 237 7.23 5.16 3.91
CA GLU A 237 6.62 6.34 4.51
C GLU A 237 7.56 7.24 5.32
N ASP A 238 7.98 8.34 4.70
CA ASP A 238 8.12 9.66 5.33
C ASP A 238 7.79 10.72 4.27
N ALA A 239 6.53 10.73 3.81
CA ALA A 239 5.94 11.98 3.36
C ALA A 239 5.90 12.87 4.61
N PRO A 240 6.55 14.05 4.63
CA PRO A 240 6.35 14.99 5.72
C PRO A 240 4.84 15.14 5.93
N THR A 241 4.36 15.12 7.18
CA THR A 241 2.95 15.30 7.57
C THR A 241 2.36 16.68 7.20
N ALA A 242 3.06 17.44 6.35
CA ALA A 242 2.53 18.60 5.65
C ALA A 242 2.10 18.16 4.23
N PRO A 243 0.98 18.67 3.69
CA PRO A 243 0.61 18.42 2.30
C PRO A 243 1.82 18.66 1.38
N ALA A 244 2.00 17.79 0.38
CA ALA A 244 3.15 17.86 -0.53
C ALA A 244 3.34 19.30 -1.02
N PRO A 245 4.57 19.87 -0.92
CA PRO A 245 4.80 21.27 -1.23
C PRO A 245 4.42 21.55 -2.69
N GLY A 246 3.52 22.51 -2.89
CA GLY A 246 3.02 22.90 -4.21
C GLY A 246 3.54 24.28 -4.63
N LEU A 247 2.79 24.89 -5.55
CA LEU A 247 3.04 26.26 -6.05
C LEU A 247 3.07 27.30 -4.92
N ASP A 248 2.26 27.08 -3.89
CA ASP A 248 2.11 27.94 -2.70
C ASP A 248 3.41 28.12 -1.91
N ARG A 249 4.35 27.17 -2.02
CA ARG A 249 5.63 27.17 -1.28
C ARG A 249 6.80 27.71 -2.10
N ILE A 250 6.58 28.17 -3.33
CA ILE A 250 7.64 28.74 -4.18
C ILE A 250 8.17 30.06 -3.60
N GLY A 251 7.31 30.84 -2.92
CA GLY A 251 7.72 32.05 -2.22
C GLY A 251 8.85 31.80 -1.20
N ASP A 252 8.77 30.69 -0.45
CA ASP A 252 9.81 30.33 0.53
C ASP A 252 11.17 30.05 -0.13
N LEU A 253 11.16 29.42 -1.31
CA LEU A 253 12.38 29.14 -2.08
C LEU A 253 13.03 30.44 -2.58
N VAL A 254 12.20 31.41 -2.97
CA VAL A 254 12.64 32.72 -3.43
C VAL A 254 13.27 33.50 -2.29
N GLU A 255 12.65 33.51 -1.11
CA GLU A 255 13.21 34.18 0.07
C GLU A 255 14.53 33.54 0.51
N ALA A 256 14.63 32.21 0.47
CA ALA A 256 15.89 31.52 0.75
C ALA A 256 17.01 31.91 -0.24
N ALA A 257 16.68 32.06 -1.53
CA ALA A 257 17.63 32.51 -2.55
C ALA A 257 18.03 33.99 -2.36
N ARG A 258 17.10 34.86 -1.95
CA ARG A 258 17.40 36.25 -1.58
C ARG A 258 18.34 36.33 -0.38
N ALA A 259 18.10 35.53 0.65
CA ALA A 259 18.96 35.44 1.82
C ALA A 259 20.38 34.94 1.48
N ALA A 260 20.53 34.16 0.41
CA ALA A 260 21.82 33.72 -0.12
C ALA A 260 22.53 34.79 -1.00
N GLY A 261 21.96 36.00 -1.12
CA GLY A 261 22.58 37.14 -1.81
C GLY A 261 22.16 37.33 -3.27
N LEU A 262 21.16 36.59 -3.77
CA LEU A 262 20.66 36.75 -5.14
C LEU A 262 19.56 37.81 -5.24
N THR A 263 19.60 38.63 -6.28
CA THR A 263 18.43 39.46 -6.66
C THR A 263 17.42 38.59 -7.40
N VAL A 264 16.34 38.20 -6.72
CA VAL A 264 15.31 37.31 -7.30
C VAL A 264 14.09 38.10 -7.78
N ARG A 265 13.82 38.07 -9.09
CA ARG A 265 12.59 38.55 -9.71
C ARG A 265 11.61 37.39 -9.89
N THR A 266 10.39 37.56 -9.41
CA THR A 266 9.36 36.53 -9.47
C THR A 266 8.14 37.01 -10.24
N ASP A 267 7.63 36.14 -11.11
CA ASP A 267 6.39 36.34 -11.84
C ASP A 267 5.60 35.02 -11.78
N ILE A 268 4.67 34.94 -10.83
CA ILE A 268 3.85 33.73 -10.62
C ILE A 268 2.42 34.12 -10.97
N THR A 269 1.90 33.55 -12.05
CA THR A 269 0.61 33.93 -12.64
C THR A 269 -0.27 32.70 -12.84
N GLY A 270 -1.59 32.89 -12.75
CA GLY A 270 -2.59 31.86 -12.99
C GLY A 270 -3.70 31.86 -11.93
N ASP A 271 -4.94 31.98 -12.38
CA ASP A 271 -6.14 32.06 -11.52
C ASP A 271 -6.93 30.73 -11.49
N GLY A 272 -6.31 29.65 -11.96
CA GLY A 272 -6.93 28.32 -12.05
C GLY A 272 -6.99 27.59 -10.70
N PRO A 273 -7.80 26.51 -10.59
CA PRO A 273 -7.77 25.64 -9.42
C PRO A 273 -6.37 25.05 -9.20
N PRO A 274 -5.98 24.70 -7.97
CA PRO A 274 -4.65 24.14 -7.70
C PRO A 274 -4.32 22.97 -8.63
N PRO A 275 -3.09 22.90 -9.17
CA PRO A 275 -2.70 21.83 -10.08
C PRO A 275 -2.76 20.47 -9.37
N PRO A 276 -2.88 19.36 -10.12
CA PRO A 276 -2.74 18.03 -9.53
C PRO A 276 -1.47 17.91 -8.69
N THR A 277 -1.53 17.21 -7.56
CA THR A 277 -0.45 17.13 -6.58
C THR A 277 0.91 16.77 -7.19
N GLY A 278 0.92 15.86 -8.17
CA GLY A 278 2.15 15.48 -8.89
C GLY A 278 2.76 16.64 -9.68
N VAL A 279 1.94 17.44 -10.36
CA VAL A 279 2.38 18.62 -11.12
C VAL A 279 2.85 19.72 -10.18
N GLY A 280 2.12 20.00 -9.11
CA GLY A 280 2.52 20.98 -8.09
C GLY A 280 3.88 20.66 -7.46
N LEU A 281 4.10 19.39 -7.09
CA LEU A 281 5.36 18.93 -6.52
C LEU A 281 6.51 18.98 -7.52
N ALA A 282 6.28 18.55 -8.77
CA ALA A 282 7.30 18.63 -9.81
C ALA A 282 7.72 20.09 -10.09
N THR A 283 6.75 21.01 -10.15
CA THR A 283 7.02 22.44 -10.28
C THR A 283 7.89 22.97 -9.14
N TYR A 284 7.51 22.67 -7.90
CA TYR A 284 8.28 23.06 -6.71
C TYR A 284 9.72 22.54 -6.78
N ARG A 285 9.91 21.26 -7.12
CA ARG A 285 11.24 20.63 -7.19
C ARG A 285 12.11 21.16 -8.33
N ILE A 286 11.52 21.46 -9.49
CA ILE A 286 12.25 22.05 -10.63
C ILE A 286 12.75 23.45 -10.25
N VAL A 287 11.91 24.28 -9.62
CA VAL A 287 12.31 25.61 -9.14
C VAL A 287 13.39 25.53 -8.06
N GLN A 288 13.23 24.61 -7.09
CA GLN A 288 14.19 24.40 -6.00
C GLN A 288 15.59 24.02 -6.52
N GLU A 289 15.65 23.03 -7.40
CA GLU A 289 16.91 22.55 -7.98
C GLU A 289 17.55 23.64 -8.84
N SER A 290 16.74 24.40 -9.60
CA SER A 290 17.22 25.52 -10.42
C SER A 290 17.84 26.62 -9.56
N LEU A 291 17.15 27.08 -8.51
CA LEU A 291 17.67 28.10 -7.59
C LEU A 291 18.93 27.64 -6.85
N THR A 292 18.97 26.37 -6.44
CA THR A 292 20.16 25.78 -5.81
C THR A 292 21.36 25.79 -6.75
N ASN A 293 21.14 25.48 -8.03
CA ASN A 293 22.18 25.51 -9.05
C ASN A 293 22.71 26.93 -9.29
N VAL A 294 21.84 27.94 -9.30
CA VAL A 294 22.26 29.35 -9.41
C VAL A 294 23.15 29.73 -8.23
N VAL A 295 22.67 29.50 -6.99
CA VAL A 295 23.43 29.84 -5.77
C VAL A 295 24.80 29.15 -5.73
N ARG A 296 24.88 27.88 -6.14
CA ARG A 296 26.12 27.09 -6.01
C ARG A 296 27.09 27.22 -7.18
N HIS A 297 26.60 27.50 -8.38
CA HIS A 297 27.37 27.26 -9.61
C HIS A 297 27.40 28.41 -10.61
N SER A 298 26.42 29.31 -10.65
CA SER A 298 26.34 30.29 -11.76
C SER A 298 27.21 31.53 -11.56
N GLY A 299 27.47 31.92 -10.30
CA GLY A 299 28.07 33.22 -9.98
C GLY A 299 27.20 34.42 -10.42
N ALA A 300 25.90 34.18 -10.61
CA ALA A 300 24.91 35.19 -11.00
C ALA A 300 24.67 36.21 -9.87
N GLY A 301 24.36 37.45 -10.25
CA GLY A 301 23.86 38.48 -9.33
C GLY A 301 22.33 38.53 -9.30
N SER A 302 21.68 38.06 -10.38
CA SER A 302 20.23 38.05 -10.49
C SER A 302 19.67 36.77 -11.11
N VAL A 303 18.45 36.41 -10.69
CA VAL A 303 17.69 35.30 -11.25
C VAL A 303 16.22 35.70 -11.39
N THR A 304 15.62 35.31 -12.51
CA THR A 304 14.19 35.48 -12.79
C THR A 304 13.52 34.13 -12.73
N VAL A 305 12.49 34.00 -11.88
CA VAL A 305 11.65 32.82 -11.75
C VAL A 305 10.26 33.18 -12.25
N ARG A 306 9.82 32.53 -13.34
CA ARG A 306 8.46 32.64 -13.85
C ARG A 306 7.75 31.30 -13.74
N VAL A 307 6.55 31.33 -13.20
CA VAL A 307 5.67 30.17 -13.14
C VAL A 307 4.28 30.58 -13.57
N GLU A 308 3.87 30.14 -14.74
CA GLU A 308 2.56 30.44 -15.31
C GLU A 308 1.70 29.19 -15.31
N GLN A 309 0.62 29.21 -14.54
CA GLN A 309 -0.40 28.16 -14.58
C GLN A 309 -1.47 28.54 -15.61
N GLY A 310 -1.39 27.91 -16.78
CA GLY A 310 -2.41 28.00 -17.82
C GLY A 310 -3.55 26.99 -17.61
N PRO A 311 -4.55 26.98 -18.52
CA PRO A 311 -5.71 26.09 -18.41
C PRO A 311 -5.39 24.61 -18.67
N ARG A 312 -4.26 24.30 -19.32
CA ARG A 312 -3.89 22.92 -19.71
C ARG A 312 -2.51 22.48 -19.23
N GLU A 313 -1.70 23.41 -18.74
CA GLU A 313 -0.30 23.17 -18.39
C GLU A 313 0.25 24.22 -17.44
N VAL A 314 1.33 23.86 -16.75
CA VAL A 314 2.18 24.78 -15.99
C VAL A 314 3.48 25.00 -16.76
N LEU A 315 3.79 26.25 -17.04
CA LEU A 315 5.03 26.69 -17.64
C LEU A 315 5.97 27.21 -16.55
N ILE A 316 7.21 26.73 -16.57
CA ILE A 316 8.25 27.11 -15.61
C ILE A 316 9.42 27.67 -16.40
N GLU A 317 9.91 28.84 -16.01
CA GLU A 317 11.10 29.46 -16.58
C GLU A 317 11.98 30.00 -15.46
N VAL A 318 13.19 29.48 -15.32
CA VAL A 318 14.20 29.99 -14.39
C VAL A 318 15.42 30.43 -15.17
N ALA A 319 15.72 31.72 -15.13
CA ALA A 319 16.75 32.34 -15.94
C ALA A 319 17.70 33.19 -15.07
N ASP A 320 18.98 32.87 -15.07
CA ASP A 320 20.00 33.67 -14.38
C ASP A 320 20.90 34.46 -15.34
N ASP A 321 21.68 35.40 -14.80
CA ASP A 321 22.65 36.24 -15.51
C ASP A 321 24.12 35.81 -15.29
N GLY A 322 24.33 34.60 -14.79
CA GLY A 322 25.66 34.07 -14.45
C GLY A 322 26.48 33.62 -15.65
N ARG A 323 27.62 32.96 -15.39
CA ARG A 323 28.57 32.57 -16.45
C ARG A 323 28.14 31.36 -17.29
N GLY A 324 27.03 30.70 -16.93
CA GLY A 324 26.61 29.45 -17.54
C GLY A 324 27.63 28.31 -17.32
N PRO A 325 27.23 27.04 -17.47
CA PRO A 325 28.16 25.92 -17.40
C PRO A 325 29.07 25.88 -18.64
N ALA A 326 30.30 25.37 -18.48
CA ALA A 326 31.20 25.15 -19.62
C ALA A 326 30.55 24.19 -20.64
N PRO A 327 30.77 24.38 -21.96
CA PRO A 327 30.17 23.54 -22.99
C PRO A 327 30.41 22.05 -22.71
N GLY A 328 29.34 21.25 -22.70
CA GLY A 328 29.41 19.80 -22.48
C GLY A 328 29.23 19.34 -21.03
N THR A 329 29.18 20.24 -20.05
CA THR A 329 28.90 19.88 -18.65
C THR A 329 27.39 19.92 -18.35
N THR A 330 26.73 18.76 -18.36
CA THR A 330 25.36 18.64 -17.84
C THR A 330 25.43 17.98 -16.47
N GLY A 331 25.20 18.76 -15.41
CA GLY A 331 25.18 18.25 -14.04
C GLY A 331 24.02 17.27 -13.81
N SER A 332 24.19 16.36 -12.84
CA SER A 332 23.17 15.36 -12.46
C SER A 332 21.82 15.97 -12.09
N GLY A 333 21.81 17.20 -11.56
CA GLY A 333 20.58 17.95 -11.24
C GLY A 333 19.67 18.20 -12.46
N VAL A 334 20.25 18.50 -13.63
CA VAL A 334 19.48 18.72 -14.88
C VAL A 334 18.84 17.43 -15.37
N HIS A 335 19.54 16.30 -15.21
CA HIS A 335 19.01 14.99 -15.58
C HIS A 335 17.76 14.65 -14.75
N GLY A 336 17.85 14.76 -13.42
CA GLY A 336 16.72 14.49 -12.54
C GLY A 336 15.53 15.44 -12.76
N MET A 337 15.79 16.70 -13.12
CA MET A 337 14.71 17.63 -13.53
C MET A 337 14.01 17.17 -14.82
N LYS A 338 14.76 16.69 -15.83
CA LYS A 338 14.20 16.18 -17.10
C LYS A 338 13.36 14.92 -16.89
N GLU A 339 13.84 13.99 -16.07
CA GLU A 339 13.11 12.75 -15.77
C GLU A 339 11.77 13.03 -15.09
N ARG A 340 11.76 13.93 -14.10
CA ARG A 340 10.51 14.33 -13.40
C ARG A 340 9.50 14.97 -14.34
N ALA A 341 9.94 15.84 -15.26
CA ALA A 341 9.05 16.44 -16.25
C ALA A 341 8.45 15.37 -17.18
N ARG A 342 9.28 14.46 -17.69
CA ARG A 342 8.85 13.36 -18.58
C ARG A 342 7.90 12.38 -17.90
N ALA A 343 8.10 12.09 -16.62
CA ALA A 343 7.22 11.20 -15.86
C ALA A 343 5.76 11.71 -15.80
N LEU A 344 5.57 13.02 -15.96
CA LEU A 344 4.26 13.66 -16.01
C LEU A 344 3.78 13.92 -17.45
N GLY A 345 4.45 13.39 -18.47
CA GLY A 345 4.16 13.68 -19.87
C GLY A 345 4.56 15.09 -20.32
N GLY A 346 5.40 15.77 -19.53
CA GLY A 346 5.93 17.09 -19.81
C GLY A 346 7.33 17.05 -20.42
N GLU A 347 7.86 18.25 -20.67
CA GLU A 347 9.18 18.45 -21.28
C GLU A 347 9.99 19.46 -20.49
N LEU A 348 11.32 19.29 -20.47
CA LEU A 348 12.24 20.23 -19.86
C LEU A 348 13.47 20.42 -20.72
N THR A 349 13.79 21.68 -21.01
CA THR A 349 15.02 22.13 -21.65
C THR A 349 15.85 22.93 -20.65
N ALA A 350 17.16 22.76 -20.71
CA ALA A 350 18.08 23.47 -19.85
C ALA A 350 19.37 23.74 -20.64
N GLY A 351 19.82 24.99 -20.69
CA GLY A 351 20.97 25.35 -21.50
C GLY A 351 21.44 26.80 -21.31
N PRO A 352 22.63 27.13 -21.83
CA PRO A 352 23.14 28.50 -21.81
C PRO A 352 22.27 29.42 -22.67
N ARG A 353 22.19 30.70 -22.28
CA ARG A 353 21.42 31.71 -23.01
C ARG A 353 22.28 32.48 -24.01
N PRO A 354 21.71 32.90 -25.16
CA PRO A 354 22.32 33.93 -26.00
C PRO A 354 22.49 35.23 -25.19
N GLY A 355 23.74 35.65 -24.98
CA GLY A 355 24.06 36.84 -24.17
C GLY A 355 24.54 36.57 -22.73
N GLY A 356 24.72 35.30 -22.34
CA GLY A 356 25.19 34.92 -21.00
C GLY A 356 24.06 34.46 -20.08
N GLY A 357 24.41 33.66 -19.07
CA GLY A 357 23.45 33.03 -18.15
C GLY A 357 23.00 31.63 -18.56
N PHE A 358 22.16 31.05 -17.72
CA PHE A 358 21.54 29.74 -17.93
C PHE A 358 20.02 29.85 -17.87
N LEU A 359 19.33 29.03 -18.67
CA LEU A 359 17.88 28.97 -18.75
C LEU A 359 17.43 27.54 -18.52
N VAL A 360 16.53 27.37 -17.55
CA VAL A 360 15.73 26.16 -17.37
C VAL A 360 14.30 26.48 -17.77
N ARG A 361 13.75 25.73 -18.72
CA ARG A 361 12.37 25.84 -19.16
C ARG A 361 11.68 24.51 -19.07
N ALA A 362 10.52 24.45 -18.42
CA ALA A 362 9.73 23.23 -18.31
C ALA A 362 8.26 23.50 -18.64
N ARG A 363 7.63 22.49 -19.24
CA ARG A 363 6.21 22.46 -19.56
C ARG A 363 5.62 21.19 -18.98
N LEU A 364 4.69 21.33 -18.04
CA LEU A 364 4.05 20.20 -17.35
C LEU A 364 2.55 20.21 -17.68
N PRO A 365 2.01 19.18 -18.34
CA PRO A 365 0.58 19.13 -18.62
C PRO A 365 -0.22 18.92 -17.32
N LEU A 366 -1.35 19.59 -17.20
CA LEU A 366 -2.27 19.45 -16.06
C LEU A 366 -3.16 18.21 -16.16
N GLY A 367 -3.08 17.48 -17.28
CA GLY A 367 -3.93 16.35 -17.59
C GLY A 367 -5.33 16.80 -18.03
N ASN A 368 -5.81 16.26 -19.14
CA ASN A 368 -7.24 16.31 -19.40
C ASN A 368 -7.91 15.45 -18.32
N GLY A 369 -8.89 16.00 -17.59
CA GLY A 369 -10.01 15.17 -17.14
C GLY A 369 -10.51 14.42 -18.37
N ALA A 370 -10.54 13.09 -18.29
CA ALA A 370 -11.20 12.29 -19.31
C ALA A 370 -12.64 12.83 -19.47
N THR A 371 -12.92 13.42 -20.62
CA THR A 371 -14.27 13.44 -21.19
C THR A 371 -14.35 12.34 -22.22
#